data_AF-A0A9W9Z164-F1
#
_entry.id   AF-A0A9W9Z164-F1
#
_cell.length_a   1.000
_cell.length_b   1.000
_cell.length_c   1.000
_cell.angle_alpha   90.00
_cell.angle_beta   90.00
_cell.angle_gamma   90.00
#
_symmetry.space_group_name_H-M   'P 1'
#
loop_
_entity.id
_entity.type
_entity.pdbx_description
1 polymer ?
#
loop_
_entity_poly.entity_id
_entity_poly.type
_entity_poly.pdbx_seq_one_letter_code
_entity_poly.pdbx_strand_id
1 'polypeptide(L)'
;MLVVQNNVFLSEAEAHQCIWASTVNWKGGAGKNIEIDLLQENRNKSIKKAIKSMGPNKTDNAIDKSSRASGGEDKIGENFDVQIHRATQSSSHSHRSTDADESIVMENLRVVKPFAIVPNRMHDSFPDILPDPLVSLDQTELDKWLARHKRNLLLDAPLGLDDEEDS
;
A
#
# COMPACT_ATOMS: atom_id res chain seq x y z
N MET A 1 3.48 17.04 1.90
CA MET A 1 3.09 18.10 0.93
C MET A 1 3.41 19.51 1.43
N LEU A 2 3.34 19.79 2.74
CA LEU A 2 3.63 21.10 3.35
C LEU A 2 5.11 21.55 3.30
N VAL A 3 6.08 20.64 3.43
CA VAL A 3 7.51 21.00 3.50
C VAL A 3 8.04 21.62 2.19
N VAL A 4 7.50 21.21 1.03
CA VAL A 4 7.94 21.73 -0.28
C VAL A 4 7.42 23.16 -0.51
N GLN A 5 6.23 23.49 -0.02
CA GLN A 5 5.65 24.84 -0.16
C GLN A 5 6.40 25.88 0.69
N ASN A 6 6.89 25.50 1.87
CA ASN A 6 7.66 26.40 2.75
C ASN A 6 8.95 26.94 2.11
N ASN A 7 9.63 26.13 1.29
CA ASN A 7 10.91 26.53 0.69
C ASN A 7 10.76 27.43 -0.55
N VAL A 8 9.56 27.56 -1.10
CA VAL A 8 9.31 28.30 -2.36
C VAL A 8 8.64 29.65 -2.12
N PHE A 9 7.81 29.78 -1.07
CA PHE A 9 6.95 30.96 -0.87
C PHE A 9 7.25 31.79 0.38
N LEU A 10 8.05 31.29 1.34
CA LEU A 10 8.28 31.96 2.62
C LEU A 10 9.70 32.48 2.74
N SER A 11 9.87 33.58 3.49
CA SER A 11 11.21 34.02 3.91
C SER A 11 11.86 32.98 4.83
N GLU A 12 13.18 33.00 4.96
CA GLU A 12 13.92 32.04 5.81
C GLU A 12 13.40 32.01 7.25
N ALA A 13 13.02 33.17 7.80
CA ALA A 13 12.46 33.29 9.15
C ALA A 13 11.06 32.66 9.25
N GLU A 14 10.19 32.88 8.27
CA GLU A 14 8.84 32.32 8.22
C GLU A 14 8.85 30.82 7.97
N ALA A 15 9.72 30.34 7.08
CA ALA A 15 9.93 28.93 6.83
C ALA A 15 10.40 28.20 8.10
N HIS A 16 11.35 28.80 8.84
CA HIS A 16 11.80 28.25 10.11
C HIS A 16 10.66 28.16 11.13
N GLN A 17 9.88 29.23 11.32
CA GLN A 17 8.71 29.19 12.22
C GLN A 17 7.67 28.15 11.78
N CYS A 18 7.43 28.01 10.48
CA CYS A 18 6.48 27.05 9.94
C CYS A 18 6.92 25.59 10.18
N ILE A 19 8.21 25.27 10.15
CA ILE A 19 8.74 23.94 10.53
C ILE A 19 8.40 23.63 12.00
N TRP A 20 8.58 24.60 12.89
CA TRP A 20 8.22 24.44 14.31
C TRP A 20 6.71 24.35 14.54
N ALA A 21 5.92 25.04 13.71
CA ALA A 21 4.46 25.00 13.78
C ALA A 21 3.84 23.75 13.14
N SER A 22 4.58 23.02 12.29
CA SER A 22 4.11 21.84 11.56
C SER A 22 4.61 20.52 12.14
N THR A 23 5.53 20.56 13.09
CA THR A 23 6.10 19.38 13.74
C THR A 23 5.92 19.41 15.26
N VAL A 24 5.88 18.24 15.87
CA VAL A 24 5.64 18.05 17.30
C VAL A 24 6.60 16.99 17.84
N ASN A 25 7.20 17.24 19.00
CA ASN A 25 8.06 16.29 19.67
C ASN A 25 7.32 15.58 20.82
N TRP A 26 6.33 14.74 20.46
CA TRP A 26 5.43 14.10 21.44
C TRP A 26 6.17 13.16 22.41
N LYS A 27 7.19 12.44 21.93
CA LYS A 27 7.97 11.47 22.73
C LYS A 27 9.16 12.09 23.46
N GLY A 28 9.52 13.33 23.12
CA GLY A 28 10.72 14.01 23.63
C GLY A 28 12.03 13.46 23.03
N GLY A 29 13.08 14.29 23.09
CA GLY A 29 14.43 13.96 22.64
C GLY A 29 14.80 14.55 21.26
N ALA A 30 16.10 14.64 20.99
CA ALA A 30 16.61 15.19 19.74
C ALA A 30 16.25 14.31 18.53
N GLY A 31 15.81 14.93 17.43
CA GLY A 31 15.49 14.24 16.17
C GLY A 31 14.21 13.39 16.18
N LYS A 32 13.39 13.49 17.22
CA LYS A 32 12.13 12.72 17.38
C LYS A 32 10.88 13.52 17.04
N ASN A 33 11.04 14.58 16.26
CA ASN A 33 9.93 15.40 15.79
C ASN A 33 9.14 14.60 14.75
N ILE A 34 7.83 14.60 14.88
CA ILE A 34 6.90 14.03 13.91
C ILE A 34 6.04 15.15 13.34
N GLU A 35 5.61 15.01 12.10
CA GLU A 35 4.64 15.95 11.51
C GLU A 35 3.33 15.91 12.31
N ILE A 36 2.74 17.07 12.57
CA ILE A 36 1.50 17.19 13.36
C ILE A 36 0.36 16.43 12.70
N ASP A 37 0.27 16.50 11.37
CA ASP A 37 -0.75 15.77 10.59
C ASP A 37 -0.63 14.25 10.82
N LEU A 38 0.59 13.71 10.76
CA LEU A 38 0.86 12.31 11.05
C LEU A 38 0.52 11.93 12.50
N LEU A 39 0.81 12.80 13.48
CA LEU A 39 0.39 12.58 14.86
C LEU A 39 -1.14 12.51 14.97
N GLN A 40 -1.84 13.43 14.30
CA GLN A 40 -3.30 13.49 14.31
C GLN A 40 -3.91 12.26 13.64
N GLU A 41 -3.37 11.82 12.51
CA GLU A 41 -3.80 10.60 11.82
C GLU A 41 -3.63 9.37 12.72
N ASN A 42 -2.47 9.25 13.38
CA ASN A 42 -2.20 8.16 14.31
C ASN A 42 -3.20 8.15 15.48
N ARG A 43 -3.51 9.31 16.05
CA ARG A 43 -4.50 9.42 17.15
C ARG A 43 -5.91 9.08 16.68
N ASN A 44 -6.31 9.58 15.51
CA ASN A 44 -7.59 9.23 14.90
C ASN A 44 -7.70 7.73 14.63
N LYS A 45 -6.63 7.09 14.16
CA LYS A 45 -6.58 5.64 13.94
C LYS A 45 -6.73 4.86 15.23
N SER A 46 -6.06 5.25 16.32
CA SER A 46 -6.19 4.61 17.63
C SER A 46 -7.62 4.71 18.18
N ILE A 47 -8.23 5.90 18.15
CA ILE A 47 -9.61 6.10 18.61
C ILE A 47 -10.59 5.29 17.76
N LYS A 48 -10.46 5.31 16.44
CA LYS A 48 -11.30 4.50 15.54
C LYS A 48 -11.18 3.00 15.85
N LYS A 49 -9.98 2.52 16.18
CA LYS A 49 -9.75 1.12 16.58
C LYS A 49 -10.46 0.79 17.90
N ALA A 50 -10.36 1.67 18.91
CA ALA A 50 -11.05 1.53 20.18
C ALA A 50 -12.59 1.51 20.00
N ILE A 51 -13.14 2.44 19.20
CA ILE A 51 -14.56 2.46 18.85
C ILE A 51 -14.95 1.16 18.16
N LYS A 52 -14.15 0.68 17.19
CA LYS A 52 -14.42 -0.58 16.50
C LYS A 52 -14.46 -1.78 17.45
N SER A 53 -13.58 -1.83 18.46
CA SER A 53 -13.58 -2.90 19.46
C SER A 53 -14.78 -2.91 20.41
N MET A 54 -15.51 -1.79 20.55
CA MET A 54 -16.72 -1.74 21.39
C MET A 54 -17.89 -2.58 20.83
N GLY A 55 -17.85 -2.96 19.55
CA GLY A 55 -18.90 -3.79 18.95
C GLY A 55 -20.29 -3.14 19.01
N PRO A 56 -21.33 -3.83 19.51
CA PRO A 56 -22.68 -3.27 19.68
C PRO A 56 -22.80 -2.17 20.74
N ASN A 57 -21.84 -2.04 21.67
CA ASN A 57 -21.90 -1.10 22.80
C ASN A 57 -21.44 0.33 22.45
N LYS A 58 -21.50 0.71 21.17
CA LYS A 58 -21.14 2.05 20.70
C LYS A 58 -22.24 3.04 21.04
N THR A 59 -22.18 3.57 22.25
CA THR A 59 -22.97 4.74 22.68
C THR A 59 -22.07 5.95 22.74
N ASP A 60 -22.62 7.16 22.57
CA ASP A 60 -21.84 8.40 22.62
C ASP A 60 -21.05 8.54 23.93
N ASN A 61 -21.68 8.16 25.05
CA ASN A 61 -21.04 8.14 26.36
C ASN A 61 -19.88 7.15 26.44
N ALA A 62 -20.02 5.96 25.85
CA ALA A 62 -18.94 4.96 25.81
C ALA A 62 -17.77 5.44 24.94
N ILE A 63 -18.07 6.09 23.82
CA ILE A 63 -17.09 6.66 22.90
C ILE A 63 -16.33 7.80 23.58
N ASP A 64 -17.01 8.74 24.22
CA ASP A 64 -16.37 9.86 24.93
C ASP A 64 -15.48 9.36 26.07
N LYS A 65 -16.00 8.45 26.89
CA LYS A 65 -15.24 7.86 28.01
C LYS A 65 -13.98 7.14 27.53
N SER A 66 -14.07 6.32 26.49
CA SER A 66 -12.92 5.61 25.92
C SER A 66 -11.93 6.56 25.27
N SER A 67 -12.41 7.56 24.53
CA SER A 67 -11.55 8.56 23.89
C SER A 67 -10.72 9.33 24.92
N ARG A 68 -11.35 9.75 26.03
CA ARG A 68 -10.67 10.42 27.16
C ARG A 68 -9.70 9.51 27.92
N ALA A 69 -10.00 8.22 28.05
CA ALA A 69 -9.16 7.26 28.75
C ALA A 69 -7.92 6.82 27.93
N SER A 70 -7.98 6.90 26.60
CA SER A 70 -6.95 6.38 25.68
C SER A 70 -5.52 6.77 26.03
N GLY A 71 -5.28 8.04 26.39
CA GLY A 71 -3.94 8.52 26.75
C GLY A 71 -3.42 7.96 28.08
N GLY A 72 -4.31 7.59 29.00
CA GLY A 72 -3.96 6.91 30.25
C GLY A 72 -3.67 5.42 30.04
N GLU A 73 -4.47 4.77 29.20
CA GLU A 73 -4.28 3.36 28.81
C GLU A 73 -2.91 3.13 28.15
N ASP A 74 -2.52 4.02 27.21
CA ASP A 74 -1.21 3.97 26.56
C ASP A 74 -0.06 4.01 27.58
N LYS A 75 -0.12 4.94 28.56
CA LYS A 75 0.90 5.08 29.61
C LYS A 75 0.98 3.85 30.52
N ILE A 76 -0.15 3.25 30.84
CA ILE A 76 -0.21 2.03 31.66
C ILE A 76 0.47 0.89 30.90
N GLY A 77 0.18 0.73 29.60
CA GLY A 77 0.82 -0.26 28.74
C GLY A 77 2.33 -0.07 28.64
N GLU A 78 2.78 1.17 28.38
CA GLU A 78 4.21 1.50 28.32
C GLU A 78 4.92 1.19 29.65
N ASN A 79 4.32 1.56 30.78
CA ASN A 79 4.89 1.27 32.10
C ASN A 79 4.93 -0.23 32.41
N PHE A 80 3.90 -0.97 32.01
CA PHE A 80 3.87 -2.42 32.15
C PHE A 80 5.00 -3.07 31.34
N ASP A 81 5.19 -2.65 30.09
CA ASP A 81 6.26 -3.15 29.22
C ASP A 81 7.66 -2.92 29.80
N VAL A 82 7.88 -1.75 30.43
CA VAL A 82 9.12 -1.44 31.13
C VAL A 82 9.32 -2.38 32.32
N GLN A 83 8.29 -2.64 33.12
CA GLN A 83 8.39 -3.51 34.30
C GLN A 83 8.73 -4.95 33.93
N ILE A 84 8.14 -5.48 32.86
CA ILE A 84 8.42 -6.85 32.39
C ILE A 84 9.70 -6.95 31.55
N HIS A 85 10.46 -5.87 31.42
CA HIS A 85 11.65 -5.78 30.57
C HIS A 85 11.38 -6.27 29.14
N ARG A 86 10.22 -5.91 28.59
CA ARG A 86 9.82 -6.35 27.25
C ARG A 86 10.86 -5.84 26.25
N ALA A 87 11.54 -6.76 25.57
CA ALA A 87 12.48 -6.39 24.52
C ALA A 87 11.74 -5.56 23.45
N THR A 88 12.16 -4.31 23.26
CA THR A 88 11.65 -3.47 22.18
C THR A 88 12.12 -4.06 20.86
N GLN A 89 11.22 -4.72 20.13
CA GLN A 89 11.53 -5.13 18.77
C GLN A 89 11.60 -3.89 17.89
N SER A 90 12.82 -3.39 17.68
CA SER A 90 13.11 -2.47 16.60
C SER A 90 13.08 -3.28 15.31
N SER A 91 11.90 -3.44 14.71
CA SER A 91 11.83 -3.89 13.32
C SER A 91 12.25 -2.72 12.44
N SER A 92 13.57 -2.51 12.34
CA SER A 92 14.08 -1.94 11.10
C SER A 92 13.64 -2.92 10.01
N HIS A 93 12.98 -2.44 8.96
CA HIS A 93 12.72 -3.26 7.77
C HIS A 93 14.08 -3.59 7.14
N SER A 94 14.80 -4.54 7.73
CA SER A 94 15.94 -5.18 7.11
C SER A 94 15.35 -5.90 5.91
N HIS A 95 15.80 -5.49 4.72
CA HIS A 95 15.58 -6.25 3.50
C HIS A 95 16.03 -7.68 3.79
N ARG A 96 15.08 -8.60 3.96
CA ARG A 96 15.40 -10.01 4.19
C ARG A 96 16.14 -10.48 2.94
N SER A 97 17.38 -10.97 3.12
CA SER A 97 18.16 -11.53 2.01
C SER A 97 17.33 -12.64 1.34
N THR A 98 17.23 -12.56 0.01
CA THR A 98 16.53 -13.54 -0.85
C THR A 98 17.45 -14.69 -1.26
N ASP A 99 18.73 -14.65 -0.89
CA ASP A 99 19.76 -15.58 -1.37
C ASP A 99 19.41 -17.05 -1.06
N ALA A 100 18.84 -17.30 0.12
CA ALA A 100 18.41 -18.64 0.53
C ALA A 100 17.24 -19.14 -0.31
N ASP A 101 16.26 -18.28 -0.58
CA ASP A 101 15.08 -18.62 -1.38
C ASP A 101 15.46 -18.85 -2.84
N GLU A 102 16.34 -18.01 -3.40
CA GLU A 102 16.88 -18.15 -4.76
C GLU A 102 17.66 -19.46 -4.94
N SER A 103 18.48 -19.84 -3.94
CA SER A 103 19.24 -21.09 -3.98
C SER A 103 18.32 -22.31 -4.03
N ILE A 104 17.26 -22.31 -3.22
CA ILE A 104 16.26 -23.39 -3.19
C ILE A 104 15.53 -23.47 -4.53
N VAL A 105 15.10 -22.34 -5.10
CA VAL A 105 14.42 -22.31 -6.40
C VAL A 105 15.32 -22.90 -7.49
N MET A 106 16.60 -22.52 -7.51
CA MET A 106 17.55 -23.00 -8.51
C MET A 106 17.80 -24.51 -8.40
N GLU A 107 17.90 -25.05 -7.19
CA GLU A 107 18.07 -26.49 -6.99
C GLU A 107 16.81 -27.26 -7.44
N ASN A 108 15.62 -26.78 -7.09
CA ASN A 108 14.36 -27.38 -7.53
C ASN A 108 14.21 -27.36 -9.06
N LEU A 109 14.54 -26.24 -9.73
CA LEU A 109 14.48 -26.13 -11.17
C LEU A 109 15.43 -27.11 -11.89
N ARG A 110 16.61 -27.37 -11.30
CA ARG A 110 17.57 -28.36 -11.84
C ARG A 110 17.07 -29.80 -11.72
N VAL A 111 16.34 -30.12 -10.66
CA VAL A 111 15.77 -31.46 -10.44
C VAL A 111 14.56 -31.69 -11.33
N VAL A 112 13.59 -30.77 -11.29
CA VAL A 112 12.30 -30.91 -11.98
C VAL A 112 12.43 -30.72 -13.49
N LYS A 113 13.40 -29.92 -13.95
CA LYS A 113 13.63 -29.56 -15.37
C LYS A 113 12.33 -29.23 -16.11
N PRO A 114 11.51 -28.29 -15.59
CA PRO A 114 10.16 -28.07 -16.10
C PRO A 114 10.13 -27.60 -17.56
N PHE A 115 11.22 -27.01 -18.07
CA PHE A 115 11.34 -26.52 -19.44
C PHE A 115 11.84 -27.55 -20.46
N ALA A 116 12.09 -28.79 -20.05
CA ALA A 116 12.41 -29.85 -20.99
C ALA A 116 11.19 -30.18 -21.86
N ILE A 117 11.38 -30.25 -23.18
CA ILE A 117 10.33 -30.66 -24.12
C ILE A 117 10.08 -32.15 -23.92
N VAL A 118 8.90 -32.48 -23.41
CA VAL A 118 8.42 -33.86 -23.27
C VAL A 118 7.21 -34.03 -24.18
N PRO A 119 7.24 -34.94 -25.16
CA PRO A 119 6.10 -35.16 -26.04
C PRO A 119 4.90 -35.66 -25.24
N ASN A 120 3.71 -35.14 -25.55
CA ASN A 120 2.43 -35.51 -24.93
C ASN A 120 2.36 -35.29 -23.40
N ARG A 121 3.06 -34.27 -22.89
CA ARG A 121 2.98 -33.87 -21.48
C ARG A 121 1.63 -33.23 -21.18
N MET A 122 0.89 -33.81 -20.24
CA MET A 122 -0.42 -33.34 -19.78
C MET A 122 -0.45 -33.28 -18.25
N HIS A 123 -1.37 -32.50 -17.68
CA HIS A 123 -1.53 -32.39 -16.23
C HIS A 123 -2.61 -33.35 -15.75
N ASP A 124 -2.33 -34.18 -14.74
CA ASP A 124 -3.26 -35.23 -14.25
C ASP A 124 -4.64 -34.67 -13.86
N SER A 125 -4.68 -33.50 -13.23
CA SER A 125 -5.92 -32.84 -12.82
C SER A 125 -6.62 -32.05 -13.93
N PHE A 126 -5.97 -31.81 -15.06
CA PHE A 126 -6.51 -31.02 -16.18
C PHE A 126 -6.24 -31.75 -17.50
N PRO A 127 -6.91 -32.90 -17.73
CA PRO A 127 -6.71 -33.68 -18.95
C PRO A 127 -7.21 -32.97 -20.20
N ASP A 128 -8.15 -32.02 -20.06
CA ASP A 128 -8.77 -31.34 -21.21
C ASP A 128 -8.05 -30.03 -21.59
N ILE A 129 -6.94 -29.69 -20.92
CA ILE A 129 -6.19 -28.48 -21.25
C ILE A 129 -5.47 -28.67 -22.59
N LEU A 130 -5.78 -27.82 -23.56
CA LEU A 130 -5.13 -27.86 -24.87
C LEU A 130 -3.65 -27.48 -24.72
N PRO A 131 -2.73 -28.15 -25.46
CA PRO A 131 -1.29 -27.85 -25.39
C PRO A 131 -0.95 -26.42 -25.81
N ASP A 132 -1.75 -25.87 -26.72
CA ASP A 132 -1.62 -24.49 -27.19
C ASP A 132 -2.94 -23.75 -26.89
N PRO A 133 -2.90 -22.67 -26.08
CA PRO A 133 -4.08 -21.89 -25.73
C PRO A 133 -4.70 -21.16 -26.92
N LEU A 134 -4.02 -21.09 -28.06
CA LEU A 134 -4.52 -20.48 -29.29
C LEU A 134 -5.25 -21.47 -30.21
N VAL A 135 -5.25 -22.77 -29.90
CA VAL A 135 -5.92 -23.79 -30.73
C VAL A 135 -7.43 -23.61 -30.76
N SER A 136 -8.03 -23.09 -29.68
CA SER A 136 -9.46 -22.80 -29.59
C SER A 136 -9.83 -21.39 -30.07
N LEU A 137 -8.86 -20.58 -30.51
CA LEU A 137 -9.09 -19.20 -30.92
C LEU A 137 -9.68 -19.16 -32.33
N ASP A 138 -10.96 -18.79 -32.45
CA ASP A 138 -11.56 -18.49 -33.75
C ASP A 138 -11.06 -17.12 -34.23
N GLN A 139 -10.17 -17.17 -35.23
CA GLN A 139 -9.61 -15.98 -35.88
C GLN A 139 -10.72 -15.03 -36.37
N THR A 140 -11.84 -15.58 -36.84
CA THR A 140 -12.95 -14.81 -37.39
C THR A 140 -13.70 -14.03 -36.32
N GLU A 141 -13.87 -14.62 -35.14
CA GLU A 141 -14.46 -13.92 -33.98
C GLU A 141 -13.49 -12.89 -33.41
N LEU A 142 -12.19 -13.21 -33.35
CA LEU A 142 -11.16 -12.27 -32.91
C LEU A 142 -11.14 -11.03 -33.80
N ASP A 143 -11.18 -11.20 -35.12
CA ASP A 143 -11.17 -10.10 -36.09
C ASP A 143 -12.42 -9.24 -35.97
N LYS A 144 -13.60 -9.84 -35.76
CA LYS A 144 -14.85 -9.11 -35.49
C LYS A 144 -14.75 -8.31 -34.18
N TRP A 145 -14.19 -8.91 -33.13
CA TRP A 145 -13.99 -8.25 -31.85
C TRP A 145 -13.02 -7.07 -31.97
N LEU A 146 -11.89 -7.26 -32.64
CA LEU A 146 -10.89 -6.22 -32.90
C LEU A 146 -11.48 -5.05 -33.70
N ALA A 147 -12.27 -5.34 -34.74
CA ALA A 147 -12.94 -4.31 -35.54
C ALA A 147 -13.95 -3.50 -34.71
N ARG A 148 -14.69 -4.16 -33.80
CA ARG A 148 -15.58 -3.48 -32.86
C ARG A 148 -14.81 -2.64 -31.85
N HIS A 149 -13.74 -3.19 -31.27
CA HIS A 149 -12.95 -2.53 -30.25
C HIS A 149 -12.23 -1.29 -30.80
N LYS A 150 -11.66 -1.36 -32.01
CA LYS A 150 -11.09 -0.21 -32.71
C LYS A 150 -12.11 0.92 -32.91
N ARG A 151 -13.35 0.59 -33.28
CA ARG A 151 -14.42 1.59 -33.41
C ARG A 151 -14.78 2.25 -32.08
N ASN A 152 -14.86 1.46 -31.00
CA ASN A 152 -15.15 2.01 -29.67
C ASN A 152 -14.02 2.94 -29.18
N LEU A 153 -12.75 2.58 -29.42
CA LEU A 153 -11.62 3.44 -29.09
C LEU A 153 -11.62 4.75 -29.88
N LEU A 154 -12.07 4.75 -31.14
CA LEU A 154 -12.22 5.97 -31.93
C LEU A 154 -13.39 6.86 -31.47
N LEU A 155 -14.44 6.26 -30.89
CA LEU A 155 -15.59 6.98 -30.36
C LEU A 155 -15.33 7.55 -28.95
N ASP A 156 -14.56 6.85 -28.12
CA ASP A 156 -14.18 7.28 -26.77
C ASP A 156 -12.85 8.07 -26.74
N ALA A 157 -12.17 8.22 -27.88
CA ALA A 157 -11.05 9.14 -28.00
C ALA A 157 -11.58 10.58 -27.86
N PRO A 158 -11.02 11.41 -26.96
CA PRO A 158 -11.37 12.82 -26.94
C PRO A 158 -10.97 13.39 -28.31
N LEU A 159 -11.97 13.82 -29.08
CA LEU A 159 -11.74 14.64 -30.26
C LEU A 159 -11.01 15.89 -29.76
N GLY A 160 -9.69 15.89 -29.94
CA GLY A 160 -8.92 17.11 -29.91
C GLY A 160 -9.53 18.01 -30.98
N LEU A 161 -10.22 19.04 -30.51
CA LEU A 161 -10.37 20.27 -31.26
C LEU A 161 -8.97 20.68 -31.70
N ASP A 162 -8.79 20.88 -33.00
CA ASP A 162 -7.94 21.90 -33.60
C ASP A 162 -8.27 21.93 -35.11
N ASP A 163 -9.25 22.79 -35.42
CA ASP A 163 -9.23 23.91 -36.37
C ASP A 163 -8.36 23.86 -37.66
N GLU A 164 -8.89 24.60 -38.66
CA GLU A 164 -8.26 25.11 -39.89
C GLU A 164 -8.37 24.25 -41.18
N GLU A 165 -9.53 24.29 -41.84
CA GLU A 165 -9.58 24.34 -43.31
C GLU A 165 -9.75 25.81 -43.72
N ASP A 166 -8.62 26.49 -43.87
CA ASP A 166 -8.51 27.82 -44.43
C ASP A 166 -8.29 27.69 -45.96
N SER A 167 -9.28 28.18 -46.73
CA SER A 167 -9.30 28.52 -48.17
C SER A 167 -9.07 27.46 -49.27
#